data_AF-A0A7S0YQP5-F1
#
_entry.id   AF-A0A7S0YQP5-F1
#
_cell.length_a   1.000
_cell.length_b   1.000
_cell.length_c   1.000
_cell.angle_alpha   90.00
_cell.angle_beta   90.00
_cell.angle_gamma   90.00
#
_symmetry.space_group_name_H-M   'P 1'
#
loop_
_entity.id
_entity.type
_entity.pdbx_description
1 polymer ?
#
loop_
_entity_poly.entity_id
_entity_poly.type
_entity_poly.pdbx_seq_one_letter_code
_entity_poly.pdbx_strand_id
1 'polypeptide(L)'
;EHLKPREDGAAAVMRAVREELGAAMEGHVVASRNLTEHWVWYFRDYGDGRVDRQATLPWLVVLDGPHRKLPLLADEEAVGVRWLSPEELYRWVREKPGDFCHATIVSL
;
A
#
# COMPACT_ATOMS: atom_id res chain seq x y z
N GLU A 1 -4.11 1.45 -5.37
CA GLU A 1 -5.26 1.00 -6.16
C GLU A 1 -6.48 1.88 -5.98
N HIS A 2 -7.18 2.20 -7.08
CA HIS A 2 -8.40 3.02 -7.05
C HIS A 2 -9.66 2.17 -6.86
N LEU A 3 -10.63 2.72 -6.12
CA LEU A 3 -11.96 2.11 -5.96
C LEU A 3 -12.72 2.12 -7.28
N LYS A 4 -13.20 0.96 -7.71
CA LYS A 4 -14.11 0.85 -8.86
C LYS A 4 -15.53 1.29 -8.48
N PRO A 5 -16.38 1.69 -9.44
CA PRO A 5 -17.77 2.02 -9.16
C PRO A 5 -18.49 0.87 -8.43
N ARG A 6 -19.08 1.17 -7.26
CA ARG A 6 -19.79 0.22 -6.39
C ARG A 6 -18.91 -0.85 -5.72
N GLU A 7 -17.59 -0.72 -5.80
CA GLU A 7 -16.66 -1.55 -5.04
C GLU A 7 -16.53 -1.00 -3.61
N ASP A 8 -16.58 -1.88 -2.61
CA ASP A 8 -16.26 -1.49 -1.24
C ASP A 8 -14.74 -1.52 -0.99
N GLY A 9 -14.31 -0.85 0.08
CA GLY A 9 -12.89 -0.74 0.43
C GLY A 9 -12.19 -2.08 0.62
N ALA A 10 -12.87 -3.05 1.23
CA ALA A 10 -12.27 -4.37 1.48
C ALA A 10 -12.09 -5.14 0.17
N ALA A 11 -13.10 -5.14 -0.70
CA ALA A 11 -13.03 -5.76 -2.02
C ALA A 11 -11.91 -5.15 -2.88
N ALA A 12 -11.79 -3.82 -2.88
CA ALA A 12 -10.73 -3.12 -3.60
C ALA A 12 -9.33 -3.50 -3.09
N VAL A 13 -9.17 -3.64 -1.77
CA VAL A 13 -7.88 -4.05 -1.16
C VAL A 13 -7.53 -5.49 -1.51
N MET A 14 -8.49 -6.41 -1.45
CA MET A 14 -8.23 -7.81 -1.81
C MET A 14 -7.88 -7.95 -3.30
N ARG A 15 -8.54 -7.16 -4.16
CA ARG A 15 -8.18 -7.07 -5.57
C ARG A 15 -6.75 -6.53 -5.76
N ALA A 16 -6.39 -5.45 -5.07
CA ALA A 16 -5.04 -4.90 -5.11
C ALA A 16 -4.00 -5.94 -4.65
N VAL A 17 -4.25 -6.69 -3.58
CA VAL A 17 -3.36 -7.78 -3.13
C VAL A 17 -3.13 -8.80 -4.26
N ARG A 18 -4.19 -9.19 -4.97
CA ARG A 18 -4.12 -10.16 -6.07
C ARG A 18 -3.35 -9.62 -7.28
N GLU A 19 -3.63 -8.37 -7.66
CA GLU A 19 -3.07 -7.72 -8.85
C GLU A 19 -1.59 -7.34 -8.64
N GLU A 20 -1.27 -6.79 -7.47
CA GLU A 20 0.03 -6.16 -7.17
C GLU A 20 1.04 -7.11 -6.51
N LEU A 21 0.55 -8.08 -5.72
CA LEU A 21 1.41 -9.01 -4.95
C LEU A 21 1.31 -10.46 -5.44
N GLY A 22 0.41 -10.71 -6.38
CA GLY A 22 0.14 -12.02 -6.98
C GLY A 22 -1.02 -12.77 -6.34
N ALA A 23 -1.75 -13.55 -7.16
CA ALA A 23 -2.97 -14.24 -6.71
C ALA A 23 -2.77 -15.26 -5.57
N ALA A 24 -1.56 -15.82 -5.42
CA ALA A 24 -1.25 -16.70 -4.31
C ALA A 24 -1.29 -15.97 -2.95
N MET A 25 -1.08 -14.65 -2.91
CA MET A 25 -1.04 -13.89 -1.67
C MET A 25 -2.39 -13.74 -0.98
N GLU A 26 -3.49 -13.80 -1.72
CA GLU A 26 -4.83 -13.69 -1.16
C GLU A 26 -5.10 -14.76 -0.08
N GLY A 27 -4.61 -15.98 -0.28
CA GLY A 27 -4.76 -17.09 0.66
C GLY A 27 -3.99 -16.92 1.98
N HIS A 28 -3.08 -15.95 2.04
CA HIS A 28 -2.26 -15.65 3.21
C HIS A 28 -2.83 -14.47 4.03
N VAL A 29 -3.87 -13.78 3.56
CA VAL A 29 -4.46 -12.65 4.30
C VAL A 29 -5.29 -13.15 5.48
N VAL A 30 -4.85 -12.85 6.70
CA VAL A 30 -5.55 -13.25 7.94
C VAL A 30 -6.44 -12.16 8.51
N ALA A 31 -6.11 -10.90 8.25
CA ALA A 31 -6.93 -9.78 8.64
C ALA A 31 -6.71 -8.61 7.69
N SER A 32 -7.77 -7.82 7.48
CA SER A 32 -7.65 -6.55 6.79
C SER A 32 -8.60 -5.54 7.43
N ARG A 33 -8.15 -4.29 7.57
CA ARG A 33 -8.99 -3.23 8.13
C ARG A 33 -8.60 -1.85 7.63
N ASN A 34 -9.59 -0.98 7.51
CA ASN A 34 -9.37 0.45 7.38
C ASN A 34 -8.64 0.97 8.64
N LEU A 35 -7.65 1.83 8.45
CA LEU A 35 -6.89 2.46 9.54
C LEU A 35 -7.49 3.78 9.99
N THR A 36 -8.30 4.43 9.16
CA THR A 36 -8.80 5.79 9.41
C THR A 36 -10.32 5.86 9.32
N GLU A 37 -10.95 6.57 10.25
CA GLU A 37 -12.39 6.82 10.21
C GLU A 37 -12.79 7.76 9.05
N HIS A 38 -11.87 8.61 8.63
CA HIS A 38 -12.06 9.61 7.60
C HIS A 38 -11.07 9.44 6.44
N TRP A 39 -11.45 9.95 5.29
CA TRP A 39 -10.59 9.96 4.11
C TRP A 39 -9.41 10.92 4.32
N VAL A 40 -8.22 10.49 3.88
CA VAL A 40 -7.01 11.30 3.86
C VAL A 40 -6.86 11.90 2.48
N TRP A 41 -6.73 13.22 2.38
CA TRP A 41 -6.49 13.88 1.12
C TRP A 41 -4.99 13.86 0.77
N TYR A 42 -4.67 13.33 -0.39
CA TYR A 42 -3.33 13.25 -0.94
C TYR A 42 -3.23 14.09 -2.21
N PHE A 43 -2.20 14.93 -2.27
CA PHE A 43 -1.89 15.78 -3.42
C PHE A 43 -0.40 15.66 -3.75
N ARG A 44 -0.07 15.40 -5.02
CA ARG A 44 1.31 15.37 -5.49
C ARG A 44 1.45 15.94 -6.89
N ASP A 45 2.50 16.71 -7.09
CA ASP A 45 3.02 17.10 -8.40
C ASP A 45 4.32 16.30 -8.64
N TYR A 46 4.40 15.61 -9.78
CA TYR A 46 5.53 14.75 -10.13
C TYR A 46 6.67 15.51 -10.82
N GLY A 47 6.50 16.80 -11.09
CA GLY A 47 7.51 17.63 -11.78
C GLY A 47 7.62 17.37 -13.28
N ASP A 48 6.95 16.34 -13.81
CA ASP A 48 6.80 16.03 -15.23
C ASP A 48 5.44 16.50 -15.80
N GLY A 49 4.70 17.30 -15.02
CA GLY A 49 3.37 17.81 -15.37
C GLY A 49 2.22 16.91 -14.93
N ARG A 50 2.48 15.68 -14.43
CA ARG A 50 1.45 14.87 -13.79
C ARG A 50 1.12 15.38 -12.41
N VAL A 51 -0.17 15.39 -12.08
CA VAL A 51 -0.68 15.80 -10.78
C VAL A 51 -1.67 14.76 -10.29
N ASP A 52 -1.41 14.20 -9.11
CA ASP A 52 -2.34 13.32 -8.42
C ASP A 52 -3.11 14.08 -7.36
N ARG A 53 -4.43 13.87 -7.35
CA ARG A 53 -5.36 14.40 -6.35
C ARG A 53 -6.29 13.27 -5.95
N GLN A 54 -6.10 12.74 -4.75
CA GLN A 54 -6.75 11.53 -4.31
C GLN A 54 -7.36 11.73 -2.92
N ALA A 55 -8.59 11.29 -2.76
CA ALA A 55 -9.10 10.93 -1.44
C ALA A 55 -8.71 9.48 -1.22
N THR A 56 -7.99 9.21 -0.13
CA THR A 56 -7.36 7.92 0.14
C THR A 56 -7.88 7.35 1.45
N LEU A 57 -8.16 6.05 1.46
CA LEU A 57 -8.43 5.28 2.68
C LEU A 57 -7.24 4.36 2.94
N PRO A 58 -6.37 4.68 3.91
CA PRO A 58 -5.29 3.79 4.31
C PRO A 58 -5.84 2.48 4.88
N TRP A 59 -5.30 1.36 4.39
CA TRP A 59 -5.75 0.03 4.79
C TRP A 59 -4.58 -0.81 5.26
N LEU A 60 -4.78 -1.55 6.35
CA LEU A 60 -3.83 -2.53 6.86
C LEU A 60 -4.24 -3.92 6.38
N VAL A 61 -3.30 -4.64 5.80
CA VAL A 61 -3.42 -6.07 5.49
C VAL A 61 -2.41 -6.82 6.34
N VAL A 62 -2.88 -7.85 7.06
CA VAL A 62 -2.06 -8.74 7.88
C VAL A 62 -1.99 -10.08 7.20
N LEU A 63 -0.78 -10.60 7.05
CA LEU A 63 -0.49 -11.86 6.37
C LEU A 63 -0.09 -12.94 7.39
N ASP A 64 -0.36 -14.21 7.09
CA ASP A 64 0.09 -15.31 7.93
C ASP A 64 1.56 -15.66 7.69
N GLY A 65 2.17 -16.23 8.74
CA GLY A 65 3.47 -16.85 8.64
C GLY A 65 4.65 -15.87 8.50
N PRO A 66 5.87 -16.44 8.41
CA PRO A 66 7.08 -15.64 8.30
C PRO A 66 7.20 -15.07 6.88
N HIS A 67 7.47 -13.77 6.79
CA HIS A 67 7.62 -13.01 5.55
C HIS A 67 8.50 -13.68 4.47
N ARG A 68 9.53 -14.44 4.85
CA ARG A 68 10.43 -15.16 3.91
C ARG A 68 9.79 -16.35 3.19
N LYS A 69 8.61 -16.81 3.64
CA LYS A 69 7.89 -17.94 3.03
C LYS A 69 6.72 -17.51 2.16
N LEU A 70 6.48 -16.20 2.04
CA LEU A 70 5.37 -15.66 1.28
C LEU A 70 5.75 -15.54 -0.20
N PRO A 71 4.93 -16.08 -1.13
CA PRO A 71 5.21 -16.10 -2.56
C PRO A 71 4.90 -14.73 -3.21
N LEU A 72 5.61 -13.69 -2.79
CA LEU A 72 5.47 -12.35 -3.37
C LEU A 72 5.85 -12.38 -4.85
N LEU A 73 4.90 -12.04 -5.69
CA LEU A 73 5.09 -11.86 -7.12
C LEU A 73 4.60 -10.47 -7.45
N ALA A 74 5.50 -9.49 -7.24
CA ALA A 74 5.23 -8.11 -7.60
C ALA A 74 5.00 -8.01 -9.10
N ASP A 75 4.11 -7.12 -9.50
CA ASP A 75 3.85 -6.86 -10.90
C ASP A 75 5.02 -6.10 -11.59
N GLU A 76 4.86 -5.77 -12.87
CA GLU A 76 5.89 -5.08 -13.64
C GLU A 76 6.05 -3.59 -13.25
N GLU A 77 5.09 -3.01 -12.53
CA GLU A 77 5.13 -1.62 -12.07
C GLU A 77 6.03 -1.46 -10.84
N ALA A 78 6.22 -2.53 -10.06
CA ALA A 78 7.08 -2.54 -8.89
C ALA A 78 8.58 -2.61 -9.27
N VAL A 79 9.31 -1.51 -9.06
CA VAL A 79 10.79 -1.46 -9.21
C VAL A 79 11.51 -2.41 -8.23
N GLY A 80 10.86 -2.76 -7.12
CA GLY A 80 11.34 -3.78 -6.19
C GLY A 80 10.48 -3.92 -4.95
N VAL A 81 10.53 -5.10 -4.32
CA VAL A 81 9.78 -5.41 -3.10
C VAL A 81 10.73 -5.92 -2.03
N ARG A 82 10.51 -5.48 -0.79
CA ARG A 82 11.30 -5.90 0.38
C ARG A 82 10.44 -5.94 1.63
N TRP A 83 10.78 -6.85 2.53
CA TRP A 83 10.28 -6.85 3.89
C TRP A 83 11.17 -5.97 4.75
N LEU A 84 10.56 -5.12 5.59
CA LEU A 84 11.27 -4.23 6.51
C LEU A 84 10.78 -4.45 7.93
N SER A 85 11.69 -4.34 8.90
CA SER A 85 11.29 -4.13 10.28
C SER A 85 10.67 -2.74 10.45
N PRO A 86 9.84 -2.50 11.49
CA PRO A 86 9.35 -1.16 11.79
C PRO A 86 10.46 -0.13 11.94
N GLU A 87 11.57 -0.49 12.60
CA GLU A 87 12.73 0.40 12.79
C GLU A 87 13.39 0.79 11.47
N GLU A 88 13.51 -0.16 10.54
CA GLU A 88 14.04 0.08 9.20
C GLU A 88 13.10 0.96 8.39
N LEU A 89 11.79 0.74 8.49
CA LEU A 89 10.77 1.56 7.85
C LEU A 89 10.85 3.01 8.35
N TYR A 90 10.87 3.23 9.67
CA TYR A 90 10.97 4.58 10.24
C TYR A 90 12.25 5.30 9.83
N ARG A 91 13.38 4.59 9.79
CA ARG A 91 14.65 5.14 9.31
C ARG A 91 14.55 5.57 7.86
N TRP A 92 14.03 4.69 6.99
CA TRP A 92 13.89 4.95 5.57
C TRP A 92 12.97 6.16 5.30
N VAL A 93 11.82 6.23 5.98
CA VAL A 93 10.89 7.36 5.89
C VAL A 93 11.62 8.66 6.21
N ARG A 94 12.38 8.74 7.31
CA ARG A 94 13.12 9.96 7.70
C ARG A 94 14.19 10.40 6.70
N GLU A 95 14.89 9.45 6.10
CA GLU A 95 16.00 9.73 5.19
C GLU A 95 15.55 10.10 3.78
N LYS A 96 14.32 9.73 3.39
CA LYS A 96 13.80 9.94 2.04
C LYS A 96 12.43 10.63 2.01
N PRO A 97 12.36 11.91 2.40
CA PRO A 97 11.09 12.66 2.45
C PRO A 97 10.42 12.85 1.08
N GLY A 98 11.16 12.70 -0.03
CA GLY A 98 10.64 12.81 -1.40
C GLY A 98 10.14 11.50 -2.02
N ASP A 99 10.41 10.35 -1.40
CA ASP A 99 9.99 9.04 -1.91
C ASP A 99 8.47 8.84 -1.70
N PHE A 100 7.89 7.96 -2.51
CA PHE A 100 6.44 7.74 -2.63
C PHE A 100 5.73 7.50 -1.28
N CYS A 101 4.54 8.08 -1.12
CA CYS A 101 3.69 7.98 0.08
C CYS A 101 4.27 8.50 1.41
N HIS A 102 5.42 9.19 1.44
CA HIS A 102 6.00 9.70 2.70
C HIS A 102 5.00 10.52 3.55
N ALA A 103 4.29 11.46 2.93
CA ALA A 103 3.27 12.26 3.63
C ALA A 103 2.10 11.41 4.15
N THR A 104 1.70 10.37 3.40
CA THR A 104 0.64 9.43 3.80
C THR A 104 1.10 8.55 4.95
N ILE A 105 2.36 8.09 4.96
CA ILE A 105 2.90 7.23 6.02
C ILE A 105 3.10 8.01 7.31
N VAL A 106 3.56 9.27 7.24
CA VAL A 106 3.80 10.12 8.43
C VAL A 106 2.50 10.67 9.04
N SER A 107 1.40 10.71 8.28
CA SER A 107 0.10 11.19 8.77
C SER A 107 -0.77 10.11 9.43
N LEU A 108 -0.34 8.84 9.39
CA LEU A 108 -0.92 7.71 10.12
C LEU A 108 -0.41 7.66 11.56
#